data_AF-A0A7S0AQ15-F1
#
_entry.id   AF-A0A7S0AQ15-F1
#
_cell.length_a   1.000
_cell.length_b   1.000
_cell.length_c   1.000
_cell.angle_alpha   90.00
_cell.angle_beta   90.00
_cell.angle_gamma   90.00
#
_symmetry.space_group_name_H-M   'P 1'
#
loop_
_entity.id
_entity.type
_entity.pdbx_description
1 polymer ?
#
loop_
_entity_poly.entity_id
_entity_poly.type
_entity_poly.pdbx_seq_one_letter_code
_entity_poly.pdbx_strand_id
1 'polypeptide(L)'
;LLAPYLAQPNVFTVVSSDFCHWGKRFSYYPHHSTNPDDDTPFNQIADYIEWLDRKGMTNIEMQSPGAFATYLREHSNTICGRHPIAVWLQSVAANGQNGTEKVNVAFVKYDQSSRVLTVDESSVSYASAV
;
A
#
# COMPACT_ATOMS: atom_id res chain seq x y z
N LEU A 1 18.73 12.12 3.12
CA LEU A 1 19.37 11.86 4.44
C LEU A 1 19.47 10.36 4.73
N LEU A 2 18.38 9.59 4.69
CA LEU A 2 18.42 8.15 5.03
C LEU A 2 18.96 7.24 3.92
N ALA A 3 18.83 7.64 2.65
CA ALA A 3 19.20 6.81 1.50
C ALA A 3 20.60 6.16 1.58
N PRO A 4 21.69 6.87 1.97
CA PRO A 4 23.02 6.26 2.07
C PRO A 4 23.14 5.17 3.15
N TYR A 5 22.27 5.18 4.15
CA TYR A 5 22.25 4.17 5.21
C TYR A 5 21.45 2.93 4.79
N LEU A 6 20.33 3.12 4.08
CA LEU A 6 19.47 2.03 3.63
C LEU A 6 20.14 1.16 2.54
N ALA A 7 21.04 1.73 1.74
CA ALA A 7 21.80 0.99 0.73
C ALA A 7 22.96 0.16 1.30
N GLN A 8 23.26 0.24 2.60
CA GLN A 8 24.38 -0.50 3.17
C GLN A 8 24.03 -2.00 3.29
N PRO A 9 24.91 -2.91 2.83
CA PRO A 9 24.60 -4.35 2.78
C PRO A 9 24.43 -5.01 4.15
N ASN A 10 24.89 -4.36 5.23
CA ASN A 10 24.75 -4.80 6.61
C ASN A 10 23.56 -4.16 7.34
N VAL A 11 22.71 -3.41 6.62
CA VAL A 11 21.51 -2.78 7.19
C VAL A 11 20.28 -3.55 6.71
N PHE A 12 19.49 -4.04 7.66
CA PHE A 12 18.16 -4.58 7.40
C PHE A 12 17.11 -3.53 7.74
N THR A 13 16.24 -3.23 6.78
CA THR A 13 15.22 -2.17 6.93
C THR A 13 13.86 -2.79 7.15
N VAL A 14 13.18 -2.42 8.24
CA VAL A 14 11.78 -2.78 8.50
C VAL A 14 10.91 -1.54 8.36
N VAL A 15 9.96 -1.58 7.43
CA VAL A 15 8.93 -0.55 7.28
C VAL A 15 7.62 -1.10 7.85
N SER A 16 7.19 -0.58 9.00
CA SER A 16 5.98 -1.04 9.69
C SER A 16 4.75 -0.27 9.22
N SER A 17 3.73 -0.99 8.75
CA SER A 17 2.46 -0.43 8.32
C SER A 17 1.35 -1.48 8.27
N ASP A 18 0.16 -1.11 8.75
CA ASP A 18 -1.09 -1.69 8.28
C ASP A 18 -1.52 -0.99 6.98
N PHE A 19 -2.42 -1.62 6.22
CA PHE A 19 -3.00 -1.09 4.98
C PHE A 19 -4.36 -0.42 5.26
N CYS A 20 -5.40 -0.63 4.45
CA CYS A 20 -6.68 0.04 4.62
C CYS A 20 -7.32 -0.23 5.99
N HIS A 21 -7.62 0.83 6.73
CA HIS A 21 -8.54 0.83 7.86
C HIS A 21 -9.91 1.30 7.34
N TRP A 22 -10.81 0.34 7.10
CA TRP A 22 -12.11 0.57 6.49
C TRP A 22 -13.25 0.47 7.49
N GLY A 23 -14.21 1.39 7.42
CA GLY A 23 -15.46 1.40 8.20
C GLY A 23 -15.76 2.75 8.83
N LYS A 24 -17.01 2.92 9.28
CA LYS A 24 -17.51 4.16 9.92
C LYS A 24 -16.63 4.61 11.10
N ARG A 25 -16.13 3.67 11.91
CA ARG A 25 -15.25 3.94 13.06
C ARG A 25 -13.91 4.59 12.70
N PHE A 26 -13.47 4.45 11.45
CA PHE A 26 -12.26 5.07 10.92
C PHE A 26 -12.56 6.30 10.06
N SER A 27 -13.84 6.68 9.95
CA SER A 27 -14.30 7.75 9.04
C SER A 27 -13.86 7.55 7.59
N TYR A 28 -13.65 6.29 7.17
CA TYR A 28 -13.21 5.92 5.84
C TYR A 28 -13.96 4.66 5.40
N TYR A 29 -15.02 4.82 4.60
CA TYR A 29 -15.87 3.72 4.17
C TYR A 29 -16.33 3.84 2.70
N PRO A 30 -15.45 4.25 1.75
CA PRO A 30 -15.80 4.25 0.34
C PRO A 30 -16.10 2.82 -0.13
N HIS A 31 -17.02 2.68 -1.07
CA HIS A 31 -17.30 1.41 -1.74
C HIS A 31 -17.82 1.68 -3.14
N HIS A 32 -17.45 0.82 -4.07
CA HIS A 32 -17.92 0.84 -5.44
C HIS A 32 -18.50 -0.53 -5.80
N SER A 33 -19.50 -0.56 -6.68
CA SER A 33 -20.10 -1.80 -7.18
C SER A 33 -19.27 -2.46 -8.27
N THR A 34 -18.41 -1.71 -8.95
CA THR A 34 -17.55 -2.18 -10.04
C THR A 34 -16.12 -1.68 -9.87
N ASN A 35 -15.19 -2.45 -10.41
CA ASN A 35 -13.78 -2.12 -10.50
C ASN A 35 -13.59 -0.94 -11.48
N PRO A 36 -13.01 0.19 -11.03
CA PRO A 36 -12.77 1.35 -11.89
C PRO A 36 -11.83 1.11 -13.06
N ASP A 37 -11.02 0.04 -13.04
CA ASP A 37 -10.03 -0.24 -14.08
C ASP A 37 -10.60 -1.05 -15.26
N ASP A 38 -11.64 -1.88 -15.04
CA ASP A 38 -12.17 -2.82 -16.05
C ASP A 38 -13.70 -3.06 -15.99
N ASP A 39 -14.43 -2.29 -15.17
CA ASP A 39 -15.88 -2.37 -14.96
C ASP A 39 -16.40 -3.72 -14.44
N THR A 40 -15.53 -4.65 -14.02
CA THR A 40 -15.95 -5.92 -13.44
C THR A 40 -16.63 -5.71 -12.07
N PRO A 41 -17.69 -6.47 -11.72
CA PRO A 41 -18.39 -6.25 -10.46
C PRO A 41 -17.57 -6.71 -9.25
N PHE A 42 -17.61 -5.92 -8.18
CA PHE A 42 -17.20 -6.37 -6.86
C PHE A 42 -18.36 -7.13 -6.21
N ASN A 43 -18.10 -8.36 -5.72
CA ASN A 43 -19.15 -9.15 -5.07
C ASN A 43 -19.39 -8.68 -3.63
N GLN A 44 -18.34 -8.18 -2.97
CA GLN A 44 -18.35 -7.70 -1.60
C GLN A 44 -17.54 -6.41 -1.47
N ILE A 45 -17.84 -5.60 -0.45
CA ILE A 45 -17.02 -4.43 -0.09
C ILE A 45 -15.56 -4.86 0.16
N ALA A 46 -15.35 -6.04 0.74
CA ALA A 46 -14.04 -6.63 0.94
C ALA A 46 -13.22 -6.78 -0.36
N ASP A 47 -13.86 -7.05 -1.50
CA ASP A 47 -13.19 -7.14 -2.82
C ASP A 47 -12.72 -5.76 -3.29
N TYR A 48 -13.55 -4.73 -3.09
CA TYR A 48 -13.16 -3.34 -3.37
C TYR A 48 -11.97 -2.90 -2.51
N ILE A 49 -11.99 -3.23 -1.21
CA ILE A 49 -10.87 -2.91 -0.29
C ILE A 49 -9.60 -3.60 -0.78
N GLU A 50 -9.67 -4.88 -1.18
CA GLU A 50 -8.51 -5.60 -1.72
C GLU A 50 -8.00 -4.95 -3.00
N TRP A 51 -8.87 -4.63 -3.96
CA TRP A 51 -8.45 -3.90 -5.16
C TRP A 51 -7.73 -2.59 -4.82
N LEU A 52 -8.29 -1.81 -3.88
CA LEU A 52 -7.71 -0.54 -3.44
C LEU A 52 -6.32 -0.74 -2.83
N ASP A 53 -6.16 -1.72 -1.94
CA ASP A 53 -4.87 -2.03 -1.30
C ASP A 53 -3.85 -2.56 -2.31
N ARG A 54 -4.26 -3.46 -3.21
CA ARG A 54 -3.41 -4.01 -4.27
C ARG A 54 -2.87 -2.92 -5.19
N LYS A 55 -3.66 -1.90 -5.51
CA LYS A 55 -3.20 -0.74 -6.30
C LYS A 55 -2.07 0.02 -5.59
N GLY A 56 -2.19 0.19 -4.28
CA GLY A 56 -1.11 0.74 -3.43
C GLY A 56 0.13 -0.17 -3.40
N MET A 57 -0.08 -1.48 -3.22
CA MET A 57 0.98 -2.49 -3.21
C MET A 57 1.77 -2.52 -4.53
N THR A 58 1.10 -2.49 -5.68
CA THR A 58 1.77 -2.46 -7.00
C THR A 58 2.65 -1.23 -7.16
N ASN A 59 2.21 -0.05 -6.70
CA ASN A 59 3.06 1.15 -6.72
C ASN A 59 4.33 1.01 -5.86
N ILE A 60 4.22 0.27 -4.75
CA ILE A 60 5.35 -0.04 -3.84
C ILE A 60 6.30 -1.05 -4.50
N GLU A 61 5.78 -2.13 -5.11
CA GLU A 61 6.58 -3.14 -5.83
C GLU A 61 7.36 -2.52 -6.99
N MET A 62 6.71 -1.62 -7.75
CA MET A 62 7.34 -0.85 -8.83
C MET A 62 8.31 0.23 -8.35
N GLN A 63 8.43 0.43 -7.03
CA GLN A 63 9.31 1.42 -6.40
C GLN A 63 9.07 2.84 -6.94
N SER A 64 7.81 3.18 -7.21
CA SER A 64 7.42 4.45 -7.84
C SER A 64 6.84 5.44 -6.82
N PRO A 65 7.66 6.31 -6.20
CA PRO A 65 7.20 7.24 -5.17
C PRO A 65 6.14 8.22 -5.69
N GLY A 66 6.26 8.65 -6.95
CA GLY A 66 5.29 9.54 -7.59
C GLY A 66 3.92 8.88 -7.77
N ALA A 67 3.89 7.63 -8.26
CA ALA A 67 2.65 6.89 -8.44
C ALA A 67 1.96 6.59 -7.09
N PHE A 68 2.74 6.19 -6.07
CA PHE A 68 2.20 5.99 -4.71
C PHE A 68 1.61 7.27 -4.11
N ALA A 69 2.27 8.42 -4.31
CA ALA A 69 1.76 9.71 -3.84
C ALA A 69 0.47 10.14 -4.56
N THR A 70 0.37 9.90 -5.88
CA THR A 70 -0.85 10.15 -6.66
C THR A 70 -1.98 9.25 -6.19
N TYR A 71 -1.73 7.95 -6.03
CA TYR A 71 -2.68 6.99 -5.48
C TYR A 71 -3.25 7.42 -4.12
N LEU A 72 -2.38 7.84 -3.18
CA LEU A 72 -2.83 8.31 -1.86
C LEU A 72 -3.69 9.57 -1.96
N ARG A 73 -3.41 10.47 -2.91
CA ARG A 73 -4.19 11.69 -3.14
C ARG A 73 -5.57 11.37 -3.72
N GLU A 74 -5.64 10.43 -4.65
CA GLU A 74 -6.87 10.05 -5.34
C GLU A 74 -7.82 9.26 -4.45
N HIS A 75 -7.29 8.31 -3.68
CA HIS A 75 -8.14 7.39 -2.91
C HIS A 75 -8.19 7.69 -1.41
N SER A 76 -7.25 8.48 -0.89
CA SER A 76 -7.14 8.75 0.55
C SER A 76 -7.10 7.47 1.41
N ASN A 77 -6.55 6.36 0.88
CA ASN A 77 -6.47 5.09 1.60
C ASN A 77 -5.75 5.28 2.94
N THR A 78 -6.28 4.67 3.99
CA THR A 78 -5.92 4.89 5.39
C THR A 78 -4.68 4.09 5.84
N ILE A 79 -3.73 3.88 4.93
CA ILE A 79 -2.44 3.21 5.20
C ILE A 79 -1.69 3.99 6.31
N CYS A 80 -1.51 3.38 7.48
CA CYS A 80 -0.98 4.08 8.66
C CYS A 80 0.51 4.44 8.50
N GLY A 81 1.28 3.58 7.84
CA GLY A 81 2.71 3.74 7.54
C GLY A 81 3.00 4.39 6.20
N ARG A 82 2.05 5.12 5.60
CA ARG A 82 2.24 5.81 4.30
C ARG A 82 3.49 6.70 4.25
N HIS A 83 3.87 7.31 5.38
CA HIS A 83 5.04 8.18 5.46
C HIS A 83 6.35 7.39 5.52
N PRO A 84 6.52 6.39 6.42
CA PRO A 84 7.65 5.45 6.35
C PRO A 84 7.82 4.81 4.97
N ILE A 85 6.73 4.34 4.34
CA ILE A 85 6.75 3.76 2.99
C ILE A 85 7.27 4.79 1.97
N ALA A 86 6.75 6.02 1.99
CA ALA A 86 7.19 7.08 1.07
C ALA A 86 8.67 7.44 1.26
N VAL A 87 9.16 7.51 2.49
CA VAL A 87 10.58 7.78 2.80
C VAL A 87 11.47 6.67 2.25
N TRP A 88 11.06 5.41 2.41
CA TRP A 88 11.77 4.27 1.86
C TRP A 88 11.76 4.28 0.32
N LEU A 89 10.60 4.48 -0.32
CA LEU A 89 10.49 4.57 -1.79
C LEU A 89 11.39 5.67 -2.37
N GLN A 90 11.40 6.86 -1.76
CA GLN A 90 12.26 7.96 -2.20
C GLN A 90 13.75 7.64 -2.01
N SER A 91 14.09 6.86 -0.98
CA SER A 91 15.47 6.45 -0.75
C SER A 91 15.94 5.44 -1.80
N VAL A 92 15.12 4.42 -2.09
CA VAL A 92 15.37 3.44 -3.16
C VAL A 92 15.52 4.14 -4.51
N ALA A 93 14.61 5.06 -4.84
CA ALA A 93 14.67 5.80 -6.10
C ALA A 93 15.97 6.63 -6.23
N ALA A 94 16.36 7.34 -5.17
CA ALA A 94 17.60 8.11 -5.15
C ALA A 94 18.85 7.23 -5.31
N ASN A 95 18.89 6.08 -4.63
CA ASN A 95 20.02 5.16 -4.71
C ASN A 95 20.08 4.41 -6.05
N GLY A 96 18.92 4.12 -6.66
CA GLY A 96 18.81 3.52 -7.98
C GLY A 96 19.32 4.42 -9.10
N GLN A 97 18.99 5.72 -9.06
CA GLN A 97 19.54 6.71 -10.00
C GLN A 97 21.08 6.79 -9.94
N ASN A 98 21.66 6.57 -8.76
CA ASN A 98 23.10 6.56 -8.53
C ASN A 98 23.76 5.20 -8.80
N GLY A 99 22.98 4.16 -9.17
CA GLY A 99 23.48 2.80 -9.37
C GLY A 99 23.97 2.10 -8.09
N THR A 100 23.64 2.64 -6.91
CA THR A 100 24.12 2.18 -5.60
C THR A 100 23.22 1.14 -4.95
N GLU A 101 21.98 1.01 -5.42
CA GLU A 101 21.01 0.06 -4.89
C GLU A 101 20.03 -0.34 -6.00
N LYS A 102 19.71 -1.63 -6.06
CA LYS A 102 18.60 -2.14 -6.86
C LYS A 102 17.89 -3.20 -6.03
N VAL A 103 16.67 -2.90 -5.62
CA VAL A 103 15.84 -3.83 -4.85
C VAL A 103 14.81 -4.49 -5.77
N ASN A 104 14.48 -5.73 -5.45
CA ASN A 104 13.29 -6.38 -5.98
C ASN A 104 12.34 -6.53 -4.80
N VAL A 105 11.11 -6.06 -4.96
CA VAL A 105 10.14 -5.96 -3.87
C VAL A 105 8.91 -6.72 -4.30
N ALA A 106 8.49 -7.68 -3.49
CA ALA A 106 7.31 -8.47 -3.76
C ALA A 106 6.48 -8.66 -2.50
N PHE A 107 5.18 -8.36 -2.58
CA PHE A 107 4.26 -8.75 -1.51
C PHE A 107 4.04 -10.26 -1.53
N VAL A 108 4.31 -10.90 -0.40
CA VAL A 108 4.21 -12.36 -0.23
C VAL A 108 2.88 -12.79 0.39
N LYS A 109 2.20 -11.87 1.10
CA LYS A 109 0.90 -12.14 1.71
C LYS A 109 0.08 -10.86 1.83
N TYR A 110 -1.21 -11.02 1.68
CA TYR A 110 -2.24 -10.02 1.95
C TYR A 110 -3.37 -10.72 2.72
N ASP A 111 -3.96 -10.02 3.68
CA ASP A 111 -5.10 -10.50 4.45
C ASP A 111 -5.95 -9.31 4.95
N GLN A 112 -7.18 -9.59 5.35
CA GLN A 112 -8.09 -8.62 5.96
C GLN A 112 -8.54 -9.17 7.31
N SER A 113 -8.61 -8.31 8.34
CA SER A 113 -9.06 -8.73 9.68
C SER A 113 -10.44 -9.39 9.66
N SER A 114 -11.28 -8.96 8.72
CA SER A 114 -12.56 -9.57 8.39
C SER A 114 -12.97 -9.22 6.96
N ARG A 115 -13.72 -10.12 6.33
CA ARG A 115 -14.35 -9.91 5.02
C ARG A 115 -15.63 -9.10 5.18
N VAL A 116 -15.52 -7.78 5.01
CA VAL A 116 -16.65 -6.84 5.13
C VAL A 116 -17.69 -7.08 4.06
N LEU A 117 -18.94 -7.28 4.49
CA LEU A 117 -20.09 -7.47 3.60
C LEU A 117 -20.95 -6.21 3.49
N THR A 118 -21.11 -5.48 4.60
CA THR A 118 -22.02 -4.34 4.72
C THR A 118 -21.33 -3.09 5.27
N VAL A 119 -21.95 -1.92 5.07
CA VAL A 119 -21.39 -0.63 5.49
C VAL A 119 -21.38 -0.37 7.00
N ASP A 120 -22.01 -1.24 7.79
CA ASP A 120 -22.02 -1.16 9.25
C ASP A 120 -20.84 -1.92 9.88
N GLU A 121 -20.11 -2.70 9.09
CA GLU A 121 -18.93 -3.44 9.53
C GLU A 121 -17.65 -2.60 9.38
N SER A 122 -16.52 -3.17 9.81
CA SER A 122 -15.20 -2.55 9.68
C SER A 122 -14.12 -3.61 9.54
N SER A 123 -13.01 -3.27 8.89
CA SER A 123 -11.86 -4.17 8.73
C SER A 123 -10.55 -3.37 8.67
N VAL A 124 -9.45 -4.04 8.97
CA VAL A 124 -8.09 -3.54 8.75
C VAL A 124 -7.37 -4.54 7.85
N SER A 125 -6.73 -4.05 6.80
CA SER A 125 -5.94 -4.86 5.89
C SER A 125 -4.49 -4.98 6.34
N TYR A 126 -3.88 -6.14 6.09
CA TYR A 126 -2.49 -6.45 6.41
C TYR A 126 -1.77 -6.95 5.16
N ALA A 127 -0.53 -6.52 4.97
CA ALA A 127 0.30 -6.99 3.87
C ALA A 127 1.75 -7.12 4.32
N SER A 128 2.44 -8.13 3.78
CA SER A 128 3.87 -8.35 4.03
C SER A 128 4.62 -8.46 2.71
N ALA A 129 5.75 -7.77 2.60
CA ALA A 129 6.64 -7.80 1.44
C ALA A 129 8.09 -8.06 1.87
N VAL A 130 8.88 -8.57 0.93
CA VAL A 130 10.33 -8.72 1.03
C VAL A 130 11.01 -8.17 -0.21
#